data_AF-A0A524F891-F1
#
_entry.id   AF-A0A524F891-F1
#
_cell.length_a   1.000
_cell.length_b   1.000
_cell.length_c   1.000
_cell.angle_alpha   90.00
_cell.angle_beta   90.00
_cell.angle_gamma   90.00
#
_symmetry.space_group_name_H-M   'P 1'
#
loop_
_entity.id
_entity.type
_entity.pdbx_description
1 polymer ?
#
loop_
_entity_poly.entity_id
_entity_poly.type
_entity_poly.pdbx_seq_one_letter_code
_entity_poly.pdbx_strand_id
1 'polypeptide(L)'
;MGVAFNLKKFKKVYFETSASASFGIYNRFKAVGSKHILFGSDSQVVSPIQLEIDKILTLPISNEVKQDIFYNNVNKLTEFCRK
;
A
#
# COMPACT_ATOMS: atom_id res chain seq x y z
N MET A 1 -10.88 -3.96 22.61
CA MET A 1 -10.38 -3.73 21.23
C MET A 1 -8.84 -3.67 21.25
N GLY A 2 -8.21 -4.76 21.72
CA GLY A 2 -6.85 -4.72 22.25
C GLY A 2 -5.93 -5.76 21.66
N VAL A 3 -5.75 -5.75 20.33
CA VAL A 3 -4.52 -6.24 19.66
C VAL A 3 -4.36 -5.47 18.33
N ALA A 4 -4.47 -4.14 18.36
CA ALA A 4 -3.92 -3.34 17.27
C ALA A 4 -2.42 -3.25 17.55
N PHE A 5 -1.62 -4.16 17.00
CA PHE A 5 -0.19 -3.97 16.89
C PHE A 5 0.02 -2.56 16.31
N ASN A 6 0.63 -1.65 17.08
CA ASN A 6 0.87 -0.29 16.60
C ASN A 6 2.02 -0.34 15.58
N LEU A 7 1.68 -0.76 14.36
CA LEU A 7 2.60 -0.93 13.24
C LEU A 7 3.24 0.41 12.83
N LYS A 8 2.64 1.56 13.21
CA LYS A 8 3.23 2.90 12.98
C LYS A 8 4.57 3.09 13.69
N LYS A 9 4.89 2.29 14.72
CA LYS A 9 6.20 2.36 15.37
C LYS A 9 7.34 1.91 14.45
N PHE A 10 7.04 1.08 13.45
CA PHE A 10 8.02 0.56 12.51
C PHE A 10 8.20 1.51 11.32
N LYS A 11 9.01 2.56 11.53
CA LYS A 11 9.24 3.65 10.56
C LYS A 11 9.85 3.19 9.22
N LYS A 12 10.44 2.00 9.15
CA LYS A 12 11.13 1.45 7.97
C LYS A 12 10.48 0.17 7.42
N VAL A 13 9.26 -0.15 7.90
CA VAL A 13 8.50 -1.29 7.38
C VAL A 13 7.45 -0.77 6.41
N TYR A 14 7.35 -1.44 5.28
CA TYR A 14 6.39 -1.16 4.22
C TYR A 14 5.54 -2.41 3.96
N PHE A 15 4.32 -2.18 3.52
CA PHE A 15 3.35 -3.23 3.25
C PHE A 15 2.84 -3.07 1.82
N GLU A 16 3.00 -4.11 1.00
CA GLU A 16 2.53 -4.08 -0.39
C GLU A 16 1.09 -4.60 -0.52
N THR A 17 0.45 -4.40 -1.69
CA THR A 17 -0.99 -4.60 -1.89
C THR A 17 -1.37 -5.82 -2.72
N SER A 18 -0.42 -6.53 -3.32
CA SER A 18 -0.71 -7.69 -4.16
C SER A 18 -1.49 -8.75 -3.37
N ALA A 19 -2.34 -9.50 -4.09
CA ALA A 19 -3.22 -10.53 -3.54
C ALA A 19 -4.16 -10.08 -2.40
N SER A 20 -4.15 -8.79 -2.04
CA SER A 20 -4.97 -8.27 -0.95
C SER A 20 -6.36 -7.94 -1.46
N ALA A 21 -7.36 -8.19 -0.63
CA ALA A 21 -8.71 -7.68 -0.87
C ALA A 21 -8.79 -6.18 -0.58
N SER A 22 -9.66 -5.43 -1.27
CA SER A 22 -9.79 -3.98 -1.11
C SER A 22 -10.06 -3.56 0.34
N PHE A 23 -10.90 -4.31 1.08
CA PHE A 23 -11.16 -4.02 2.50
C PHE A 23 -9.90 -4.18 3.37
N GLY A 24 -9.02 -5.14 3.03
CA GLY A 24 -7.76 -5.37 3.72
C GLY A 24 -6.79 -4.22 3.51
N ILE A 25 -6.71 -3.70 2.28
CA ILE A 25 -5.90 -2.53 1.93
C ILE A 25 -6.42 -1.29 2.69
N TYR A 26 -7.74 -1.08 2.74
CA TYR A 26 -8.35 0.03 3.48
C TYR A 26 -8.06 -0.03 4.99
N ASN A 27 -8.25 -1.19 5.62
CA ASN A 27 -7.95 -1.39 7.04
C ASN A 27 -6.47 -1.17 7.34
N ARG A 28 -5.58 -1.63 6.45
CA ARG A 28 -4.14 -1.39 6.55
C ARG A 28 -3.83 0.10 6.48
N PHE A 29 -4.41 0.83 5.53
CA PHE A 29 -4.30 2.29 5.45
C PHE A 29 -4.72 2.98 6.75
N LYS A 30 -5.87 2.60 7.33
CA LYS A 30 -6.33 3.15 8.61
C LYS A 30 -5.37 2.85 9.77
N ALA A 31 -4.72 1.69 9.74
CA ALA A 31 -3.79 1.26 10.78
C ALA A 31 -2.41 1.94 10.68
N VAL A 32 -1.83 2.05 9.47
CA VAL A 32 -0.41 2.46 9.30
C VAL A 32 -0.22 3.81 8.60
N GLY A 33 -1.25 4.33 7.93
CA GLY A 33 -1.16 5.53 7.10
C GLY A 33 -0.59 5.26 5.70
N SER A 34 -0.74 6.24 4.81
CA SER A 34 -0.39 6.09 3.39
C SER A 34 1.11 5.86 3.17
N LYS A 35 1.99 6.44 3.99
CA LYS A 35 3.44 6.47 3.80
C LYS A 35 4.17 5.13 3.99
N HIS A 36 3.42 4.09 4.36
CA HIS A 36 3.93 2.73 4.60
C HIS A 36 3.28 1.69 3.67
N ILE A 37 2.52 2.10 2.67
CA ILE A 37 1.84 1.19 1.74
C ILE A 37 2.43 1.34 0.35
N LEU A 38 2.74 0.21 -0.30
CA LEU A 38 3.29 0.17 -1.65
C LEU A 38 2.32 -0.55 -2.57
N PHE A 39 2.18 -0.09 -3.80
CA PHE A 39 1.50 -0.87 -4.82
C PHE A 39 2.34 -2.12 -5.17
N GLY A 40 1.69 -3.28 -5.16
CA GLY A 40 2.20 -4.53 -5.69
C GLY A 40 1.08 -5.22 -6.47
N SER A 41 1.42 -5.83 -7.61
CA SER A 41 0.43 -6.54 -8.44
C SER A 41 0.59 -8.05 -8.38
N ASP A 42 1.82 -8.55 -8.26
CA ASP A 42 2.15 -9.97 -8.47
C ASP A 42 1.52 -10.55 -9.77
N SER A 43 1.34 -9.68 -10.77
CA SER A 43 0.78 -10.04 -12.06
C SER A 43 1.85 -10.74 -12.90
N GLN A 44 1.58 -11.85 -13.59
CA GLN A 44 0.27 -12.51 -13.83
C GLN A 44 -0.02 -13.68 -12.88
N VAL A 45 0.71 -13.82 -11.78
CA VAL A 45 0.61 -14.98 -10.87
C VAL A 45 -0.69 -14.94 -10.08
N VAL A 46 -1.08 -13.76 -9.59
CA VAL A 46 -2.23 -13.59 -8.69
C VAL A 46 -3.48 -13.14 -9.43
N SER A 47 -3.36 -12.12 -10.29
CA SER A 47 -4.48 -11.59 -11.07
C SER A 47 -3.98 -10.71 -12.23
N PRO A 48 -4.86 -10.33 -13.17
CA PRO A 48 -4.52 -9.32 -14.18
C PRO A 48 -4.17 -7.98 -13.51
N ILE A 49 -3.11 -7.32 -13.99
CA ILE A 49 -2.67 -6.03 -13.43
C ILE A 49 -3.78 -4.98 -13.31
N GLN A 50 -4.73 -4.96 -14.25
CA GLN A 50 -5.86 -4.02 -14.21
C GLN A 50 -6.71 -4.20 -12.94
N LEU A 51 -6.95 -5.45 -12.53
CA LEU A 51 -7.73 -5.74 -11.34
C LEU A 51 -7.02 -5.27 -10.07
N GLU A 52 -5.69 -5.39 -10.00
CA GLU A 52 -4.89 -4.86 -8.88
C GLU A 52 -4.91 -3.33 -8.83
N ILE A 53 -4.89 -2.66 -9.98
CA ILE A 53 -5.00 -1.19 -10.07
C ILE A 53 -6.40 -0.76 -9.60
N ASP A 54 -7.44 -1.41 -10.09
CA ASP A 54 -8.83 -1.06 -9.78
C ASP A 54 -9.14 -1.22 -8.28
N LYS A 55 -8.53 -2.20 -7.60
CA LYS A 55 -8.63 -2.33 -6.14
C LYS A 55 -8.22 -1.06 -5.41
N ILE A 56 -7.19 -0.36 -5.87
CA ILE A 56 -6.71 0.90 -5.25
C ILE A 56 -7.59 2.08 -5.69
N LEU A 57 -7.94 2.14 -6.97
CA LEU A 57 -8.73 3.25 -7.53
C LEU A 57 -10.14 3.33 -6.91
N THR A 58 -10.73 2.20 -6.56
CA THR A 58 -12.07 2.13 -5.97
C THR A 58 -12.11 2.38 -4.46
N LEU A 59 -10.95 2.53 -3.79
CA LEU A 59 -10.92 2.81 -2.36
C LEU A 59 -11.46 4.23 -2.04
N PRO A 60 -12.23 4.39 -0.94
CA PRO A 60 -12.73 5.68 -0.48
C PRO A 60 -11.62 6.46 0.28
N ILE A 61 -10.56 6.79 -0.46
CA ILE A 61 -9.38 7.55 -0.02
C ILE A 61 -9.06 8.62 -1.07
N SER A 62 -8.37 9.68 -0.67
CA SER A 62 -8.06 10.79 -1.58
C SER A 62 -7.06 10.40 -2.67
N ASN A 63 -6.99 11.18 -3.75
CA ASN A 63 -6.08 10.91 -4.87
C ASN A 63 -4.61 11.07 -4.46
N GLU A 64 -4.32 11.95 -3.49
CA GLU A 64 -2.98 12.11 -2.93
C GLU A 64 -2.53 10.83 -2.20
N VAL A 65 -3.45 10.17 -1.48
CA VAL A 65 -3.17 8.87 -0.84
C VAL A 65 -2.95 7.78 -1.88
N LYS A 66 -3.74 7.77 -2.96
CA LYS A 66 -3.53 6.82 -4.07
C LYS A 66 -2.16 7.04 -4.72
N GLN A 67 -1.76 8.28 -4.94
CA GLN A 67 -0.43 8.64 -5.47
C GLN A 67 0.71 8.19 -4.56
N ASP A 68 0.52 8.26 -3.24
CA ASP A 68 1.48 7.71 -2.28
C ASP A 68 1.67 6.20 -2.47
N ILE A 69 0.56 5.46 -2.59
CA ILE A 69 0.56 4.00 -2.76
C ILE A 69 1.17 3.60 -4.10
N PHE A 70 0.76 4.23 -5.21
CA PHE A 70 1.22 3.87 -6.55
C PHE A 70 2.67 4.26 -6.82
N TYR A 71 3.16 5.37 -6.26
CA TYR A 71 4.44 5.93 -6.71
C TYR A 71 5.31 6.53 -5.61
N ASN A 72 4.83 7.52 -4.85
CA ASN A 72 5.72 8.35 -4.02
C ASN A 72 6.53 7.52 -3.02
N ASN A 73 5.93 6.48 -2.43
CA ASN A 73 6.59 5.63 -1.47
C ASN A 73 7.66 4.74 -2.10
N VAL A 74 7.40 4.18 -3.28
CA VAL A 74 8.41 3.40 -4.03
C VAL A 74 9.55 4.31 -4.47
N ASN A 75 9.25 5.49 -5.02
CA ASN A 75 10.28 6.45 -5.43
C ASN A 75 11.21 6.78 -4.26
N LYS A 76 10.64 7.13 -3.09
CA LYS A 76 11.41 7.41 -1.87
C LYS A 76 12.27 6.22 -1.43
N LEU A 77 11.75 4.99 -1.53
CA LEU A 77 12.50 3.78 -1.19
C LEU A 77 13.68 3.57 -2.16
N THR A 78 13.46 3.77 -3.46
CA THR A 78 14.52 3.63 -4.48
C THR A 78 15.59 4.72 -4.40
N GLU A 79 15.21 5.96 -4.09
CA GLU A 79 16.16 7.05 -3.83
C GLU A 79 17.04 6.76 -2.61
N PHE A 80 16.49 6.13 -1.57
CA PHE A 80 17.27 5.69 -0.42
C PHE A 80 18.31 4.62 -0.81
N CYS A 81 17.95 3.66 -1.68
CA CYS A 81 18.86 2.61 -2.12
C CYS A 81 19.97 3.08 -3.09
N ARG A 82 19.85 4.27 -3.68
CA ARG A 82 20.85 4.85 -4.59
C ARG A 82 21.94 5.66 -3.87
N LYS A 83 21.80 5.88 -2.56
CA LYS A 83 22.77 6.55 -1.70
C LYS A 83 23.63 5.51 -0.98
#